data_AF-A0A2D9W7T0-F1
#
_entry.id   AF-A0A2D9W7T0-F1
#
_cell.length_a   1.000
_cell.length_b   1.000
_cell.length_c   1.000
_cell.angle_alpha   90.00
_cell.angle_beta   90.00
_cell.angle_gamma   90.00
#
_symmetry.space_group_name_H-M   'P 1'
#
loop_
_entity.id
_entity.type
_entity.pdbx_description
1 polymer ?
#
loop_
_entity_poly.entity_id
_entity_poly.type
_entity_poly.pdbx_seq_one_letter_code
_entity_poly.pdbx_strand_id
1 'polypeptide(L)'
;MFDRFGLGAFAASVGWVIIGNQRHVGKLMIGSVVVWHISILIFSTSESFYLSMAVVAVTGAGFASTQVFILSALLGNALPEYRGRVMSLRSLAIYAFALGSMSSGAMAGLWSAPNAARVVGTMGIVLVLLLAVLAPKFRKI
;
A
#
# COMPACT_ATOMS: atom_id res chain seq x y z
N MET A 1 -10.65 -4.21 22.12
CA MET A 1 -11.03 -3.55 20.84
C MET A 1 -10.16 -4.17 19.75
N PHE A 2 -10.73 -4.96 18.83
CA PHE A 2 -9.94 -5.67 17.81
C PHE A 2 -9.42 -4.70 16.74
N ASP A 3 -8.14 -4.79 16.39
CA ASP A 3 -7.54 -4.02 15.32
C ASP A 3 -8.05 -4.50 13.95
N ARG A 4 -8.90 -3.67 13.32
CA ARG A 4 -9.49 -3.96 12.01
C ARG A 4 -8.46 -3.90 10.89
N PHE A 5 -7.44 -3.05 11.03
CA PHE A 5 -6.39 -2.91 10.04
C PHE A 5 -5.58 -4.21 9.94
N GLY A 6 -5.10 -4.70 11.09
CA GLY A 6 -4.36 -5.97 11.18
C GLY A 6 -5.16 -7.16 10.64
N LEU A 7 -6.47 -7.24 10.95
CA LEU A 7 -7.32 -8.31 10.43
C LEU A 7 -7.41 -8.29 8.90
N GLY A 8 -7.65 -7.12 8.30
CA GLY A 8 -7.70 -6.97 6.84
C GLY A 8 -6.36 -7.28 6.18
N ALA A 9 -5.26 -6.81 6.77
CA ALA A 9 -3.90 -7.07 6.31
C ALA A 9 -3.56 -8.57 6.33
N PHE A 10 -3.91 -9.26 7.42
CA PHE A 10 -3.70 -10.69 7.56
C PHE A 10 -4.53 -11.48 6.55
N ALA A 11 -5.84 -11.20 6.45
CA ALA A 11 -6.72 -11.89 5.52
C ALA A 11 -6.26 -11.73 4.06
N ALA A 12 -5.87 -10.52 3.65
CA ALA A 12 -5.40 -10.27 2.29
C ALA A 12 -4.05 -10.96 2.01
N SER A 13 -3.08 -10.85 2.92
CA SER A 13 -1.76 -11.48 2.74
C SER A 13 -1.86 -13.00 2.64
N VAL A 14 -2.62 -13.63 3.53
CA VAL A 14 -2.89 -15.09 3.48
C VAL A 14 -3.64 -15.45 2.20
N GLY A 15 -4.68 -14.69 1.84
CA GLY A 15 -5.45 -14.93 0.62
C GLY A 15 -4.58 -14.94 -0.64
N TRP A 16 -3.71 -13.95 -0.80
CA TRP A 16 -2.81 -13.89 -1.97
C TRP A 16 -1.78 -15.02 -2.01
N VAL A 17 -1.30 -15.46 -0.86
CA VAL A 17 -0.38 -16.61 -0.76
C VAL A 17 -1.09 -17.90 -1.15
N ILE A 18 -2.33 -18.12 -0.69
CA ILE A 18 -3.12 -19.32 -0.99
C ILE A 18 -3.50 -19.41 -2.48
N ILE A 19 -3.96 -18.31 -3.07
CA ILE A 19 -4.38 -18.29 -4.49
C ILE A 19 -3.19 -18.69 -5.39
N GLY A 20 -1.97 -18.27 -5.02
CA GLY A 20 -0.77 -18.54 -5.82
C GLY A 20 -0.82 -17.89 -7.21
N ASN A 21 0.29 -17.98 -7.95
CA ASN A 21 0.41 -17.62 -9.38
C ASN A 21 -0.43 -16.41 -9.88
N GLN A 22 -0.06 -15.21 -9.45
CA GLN A 22 -0.75 -13.98 -9.80
C GLN A 22 -0.39 -13.52 -11.22
N ARG A 23 -1.28 -13.74 -12.18
CA ARG A 23 -1.12 -13.19 -13.55
C ARG A 23 -1.23 -11.66 -13.51
N HIS A 24 -0.23 -10.96 -14.03
CA HIS A 24 -0.14 -9.48 -14.06
C HIS A 24 0.08 -8.83 -12.68
N VAL A 25 1.12 -9.28 -11.97
CA VAL A 25 1.48 -8.78 -10.63
C VAL A 25 1.55 -7.25 -10.59
N GLY A 26 2.07 -6.62 -11.64
CA GLY A 26 2.21 -5.17 -11.66
C GLY A 26 0.87 -4.42 -11.74
N LYS A 27 -0.14 -4.96 -12.41
CA LYS A 27 -1.50 -4.36 -12.41
C LYS A 27 -2.15 -4.50 -11.04
N LEU A 28 -2.02 -5.67 -10.43
CA LEU A 28 -2.55 -5.92 -9.08
C LEU A 28 -1.88 -5.01 -8.05
N MET A 29 -0.56 -4.83 -8.14
CA MET A 29 0.22 -3.92 -7.30
C MET A 29 -0.31 -2.48 -7.37
N ILE A 30 -0.48 -1.94 -8.59
CA ILE A 30 -1.02 -0.58 -8.78
C ILE A 30 -2.44 -0.50 -8.22
N GLY A 31 -3.28 -1.49 -8.52
CA GLY A 31 -4.66 -1.56 -8.04
C GLY A 31 -4.74 -1.55 -6.50
N SER A 32 -3.89 -2.32 -5.82
CA SER A 32 -3.87 -2.37 -4.35
C SER A 32 -3.42 -1.06 -3.71
N VAL A 33 -2.47 -0.34 -4.32
CA VAL A 33 -2.06 0.99 -3.84
C VAL A 33 -3.20 2.01 -4.00
N VAL A 34 -3.91 1.97 -5.13
CA VAL A 34 -5.07 2.83 -5.38
C VAL A 34 -6.18 2.54 -4.37
N VAL A 35 -6.52 1.27 -4.14
CA VAL A 35 -7.52 0.86 -3.12
C VAL A 35 -7.10 1.34 -1.73
N TRP A 36 -5.84 1.14 -1.37
CA TRP A 36 -5.30 1.61 -0.09
C TRP A 36 -5.50 3.12 0.09
N HIS A 37 -5.12 3.92 -0.89
CA HIS A 37 -5.20 5.38 -0.76
C HIS A 37 -6.63 5.94 -0.90
N ILE A 38 -7.49 5.33 -1.73
CA ILE A 38 -8.92 5.67 -1.79
C ILE A 38 -9.57 5.41 -0.43
N SER A 39 -9.23 4.30 0.23
CA SER A 39 -9.78 4.01 1.56
C SER A 39 -9.35 5.05 2.60
N ILE A 40 -8.14 5.60 2.54
CA ILE A 40 -7.70 6.71 3.39
C ILE A 40 -8.57 7.96 3.17
N LEU A 41 -8.90 8.27 1.91
CA LEU A 41 -9.77 9.41 1.58
C LEU A 41 -11.18 9.23 2.14
N ILE A 42 -11.77 8.04 1.97
CA ILE A 42 -13.09 7.71 2.52
C ILE A 42 -13.07 7.80 4.04
N PHE A 43 -12.01 7.29 4.69
CA PHE A 43 -11.84 7.36 6.13
C PHE A 43 -11.77 8.81 6.62
N SER A 44 -11.12 9.70 5.87
CA SER A 44 -10.99 11.13 6.23
C SER A 44 -12.32 11.89 6.26
N THR A 45 -13.36 11.36 5.61
CA THR A 45 -14.70 11.96 5.55
C THR A 45 -15.74 11.19 6.36
N SER A 46 -15.36 10.06 6.97
CA SER A 46 -16.29 9.17 7.65
C SER A 46 -16.50 9.58 9.11
N GLU A 47 -17.74 9.90 9.46
CA GLU A 47 -18.16 10.18 10.84
C GLU A 47 -18.77 8.95 11.53
N SER A 48 -19.11 7.91 10.77
CA SER A 48 -19.73 6.69 11.28
C SER A 48 -18.70 5.68 11.75
N PHE A 49 -18.81 5.24 13.01
CA PHE A 49 -17.90 4.26 13.61
C PHE A 49 -17.84 2.94 12.81
N TYR A 50 -18.99 2.38 12.43
CA TYR A 50 -19.06 1.10 11.71
C TYR A 50 -18.50 1.20 10.29
N LEU A 51 -18.75 2.32 9.60
CA LEU A 51 -18.16 2.58 8.29
C LEU A 51 -16.65 2.69 8.39
N SER A 52 -16.15 3.48 9.35
CA SER A 52 -14.73 3.64 9.62
C SER A 52 -14.04 2.30 9.92
N MET A 53 -14.67 1.41 10.70
CA MET A 53 -14.14 0.06 10.94
C MET A 53 -13.98 -0.77 9.67
N ALA A 54 -14.98 -0.72 8.78
CA ALA A 54 -14.92 -1.44 7.51
C ALA A 54 -13.85 -0.87 6.59
N VAL A 55 -13.78 0.47 6.49
CA VAL A 55 -12.78 1.17 5.66
C VAL A 55 -11.37 0.88 6.15
N VAL A 56 -11.11 0.90 7.46
CA VAL A 56 -9.78 0.59 8.03
C VAL A 56 -9.36 -0.86 7.73
N ALA A 57 -10.29 -1.81 7.72
CA ALA A 57 -9.99 -3.18 7.30
C ALA A 57 -9.58 -3.24 5.82
N VAL A 58 -10.28 -2.49 4.95
CA VAL A 58 -9.91 -2.36 3.53
C VAL A 58 -8.55 -1.67 3.36
N THR A 59 -8.25 -0.65 4.16
CA THR A 59 -6.94 0.02 4.20
C THR A 59 -5.83 -0.99 4.50
N GLY A 60 -6.00 -1.81 5.53
CA GLY A 60 -5.05 -2.87 5.89
C GLY A 60 -4.88 -3.92 4.79
N ALA A 61 -5.98 -4.34 4.18
CA ALA A 61 -5.96 -5.29 3.06
C ALA A 61 -5.20 -4.74 1.86
N GLY A 62 -5.46 -3.49 1.44
CA GLY A 62 -4.78 -2.84 0.33
C GLY A 62 -3.28 -2.63 0.58
N PHE A 63 -2.93 -2.20 1.80
CA PHE A 63 -1.53 -2.07 2.22
C PHE A 63 -0.78 -3.40 2.16
N ALA A 64 -1.32 -4.45 2.79
CA ALA A 64 -0.67 -5.76 2.81
C ALA A 64 -0.55 -6.36 1.39
N SER A 65 -1.60 -6.23 0.57
CA SER A 65 -1.58 -6.68 -0.82
C SER A 65 -0.44 -6.03 -1.61
N THR A 66 -0.25 -4.72 -1.44
CA THR A 66 0.86 -3.99 -2.07
C THR A 66 2.21 -4.59 -1.68
N GLN A 67 2.41 -4.91 -0.40
CA GLN A 67 3.66 -5.51 0.08
C GLN A 67 3.90 -6.91 -0.47
N VAL A 68 2.84 -7.72 -0.66
CA VAL A 68 2.93 -9.04 -1.30
C VAL A 68 3.33 -8.87 -2.77
N PHE A 69 2.67 -8.00 -3.52
CA PHE A 69 2.94 -7.87 -4.95
C PHE A 69 4.32 -7.25 -5.24
N ILE A 70 4.77 -6.27 -4.45
CA ILE A 70 6.15 -5.75 -4.53
C ILE A 70 7.14 -6.90 -4.34
N LEU A 71 6.95 -7.73 -3.32
CA LEU A 71 7.82 -8.87 -3.04
C LEU A 71 7.84 -9.87 -4.22
N SER A 72 6.65 -10.22 -4.74
CA SER A 72 6.52 -11.12 -5.90
C SER A 72 7.19 -10.55 -7.14
N ALA A 73 7.02 -9.26 -7.43
CA ALA A 73 7.66 -8.61 -8.57
C ALA A 73 9.19 -8.57 -8.44
N LEU A 74 9.72 -8.23 -7.26
CA LEU A 74 11.16 -8.17 -7.02
C LEU A 74 11.81 -9.56 -7.16
N LEU A 75 11.25 -10.60 -6.52
CA LEU A 75 11.81 -11.95 -6.58
C LEU A 75 11.59 -12.65 -7.92
N GLY A 76 10.47 -12.35 -8.59
CA GLY A 76 10.14 -12.90 -9.90
C GLY A 76 11.03 -12.38 -11.02
N ASN A 77 11.58 -11.17 -10.87
CA ASN A 77 12.45 -10.55 -11.88
C ASN A 77 13.95 -10.57 -11.51
N ALA A 78 14.29 -10.88 -10.26
CA ALA A 78 15.69 -11.00 -9.84
C ALA A 78 16.25 -12.41 -10.08
N LEU A 79 17.45 -12.49 -10.66
CA LEU A 79 18.22 -13.74 -10.70
C LEU A 79 18.44 -14.26 -9.27
N PRO A 80 18.46 -15.58 -9.04
CA PRO A 80 18.60 -16.17 -7.71
C PRO A 80 19.78 -15.61 -6.90
N GLU A 81 20.93 -15.39 -7.55
CA GLU A 81 22.15 -14.84 -6.95
C GLU A 81 22.02 -13.39 -6.46
N TYR A 82 21.13 -12.59 -7.04
CA TYR A 82 20.93 -11.18 -6.65
C TYR A 82 19.78 -10.96 -5.67
N ARG A 83 18.98 -11.99 -5.34
CA ARG A 83 17.79 -11.85 -4.49
C ARG A 83 18.11 -11.25 -3.11
N GLY A 84 19.24 -11.62 -2.51
CA GLY A 84 19.69 -11.05 -1.24
C GLY A 84 19.97 -9.54 -1.34
N ARG A 85 20.65 -9.10 -2.41
CA ARG A 85 20.94 -7.67 -2.64
C ARG A 85 19.66 -6.88 -2.92
N VAL A 86 18.75 -7.42 -3.72
CA VAL A 86 17.45 -6.81 -4.02
C VAL A 86 16.61 -6.66 -2.75
N MET A 87 16.62 -7.64 -1.85
CA MET A 87 15.93 -7.53 -0.56
C MET A 87 16.55 -6.48 0.38
N SER A 88 17.87 -6.34 0.38
CA SER A 88 18.55 -5.29 1.13
C SER A 88 18.20 -3.88 0.63
N LEU A 89 18.11 -3.69 -0.69
CA LEU A 89 17.67 -2.40 -1.25
C LEU A 89 16.20 -2.12 -0.91
N ARG A 90 15.36 -3.16 -0.91
CA ARG A 90 13.96 -3.03 -0.49
C ARG A 90 13.84 -2.59 0.97
N SER A 91 14.60 -3.19 1.89
CA SER A 91 14.56 -2.78 3.30
C SER A 91 15.02 -1.33 3.47
N LEU A 92 16.04 -0.89 2.72
CA LEU A 92 16.46 0.50 2.70
C LEU A 92 15.33 1.43 2.23
N ALA A 93 14.64 1.06 1.14
CA ALA A 93 13.52 1.84 0.60
C ALA A 93 12.33 1.93 1.56
N ILE A 94 12.10 0.91 2.39
CA ILE A 94 11.03 0.93 3.41
C ILE A 94 11.28 2.02 4.46
N TYR A 95 12.52 2.43 4.75
CA TYR A 95 12.76 3.53 5.70
C TYR A 95 12.17 4.86 5.26
N ALA A 96 11.96 5.08 3.96
CA ALA A 96 11.24 6.27 3.47
C ALA A 96 9.82 6.35 4.03
N PHE A 97 9.19 5.21 4.35
CA PHE A 97 7.88 5.14 5.00
C PHE A 97 7.88 5.78 6.39
N ALA A 98 8.97 5.63 7.17
CA ALA A 98 9.07 6.25 8.49
C ALA A 98 9.11 7.78 8.40
N LEU A 99 9.87 8.32 7.43
CA LEU A 99 9.91 9.77 7.17
C LEU A 99 8.56 10.30 6.66
N GLY A 100 7.89 9.55 5.79
CA GLY A 100 6.52 9.86 5.35
C GLY A 100 5.51 9.86 6.50
N SER A 101 5.62 8.91 7.42
CA SER A 101 4.77 8.82 8.61
C SER A 101 5.02 9.97 9.59
N MET A 102 6.28 10.37 9.77
CA MET A 102 6.64 11.51 10.62
C MET A 102 6.10 12.83 10.04
N SER A 103 6.29 13.08 8.74
CA SER A 103 5.81 14.29 8.07
C SER A 103 4.28 14.37 8.05
N SER A 104 3.59 13.27 7.76
CA SER A 104 2.12 13.21 7.84
C SER A 104 1.59 13.38 9.27
N GLY A 105 2.29 12.85 10.27
CA GLY A 105 1.98 13.07 11.68
C GLY A 105 2.13 14.55 12.09
N ALA A 106 3.21 15.20 11.65
CA ALA A 106 3.41 16.63 11.87
C ALA A 106 2.30 17.47 11.20
N MET A 107 1.92 17.14 9.96
CA MET A 107 0.78 17.78 9.27
C MET A 107 -0.54 17.58 10.02
N ALA A 108 -0.78 16.38 10.57
CA ALA A 108 -1.99 16.09 11.33
C ALA A 108 -2.06 16.93 12.62
N GLY A 109 -0.91 17.15 13.28
CA GLY A 109 -0.83 18.00 14.47
C GLY A 109 -0.97 19.50 14.17
N LEU A 110 -0.43 19.98 13.05
CA LEU A 110 -0.47 21.41 12.69
C LEU A 110 -1.79 21.85 12.04
N TRP A 111 -2.42 20.99 11.23
CA TRP A 111 -3.56 21.39 10.40
C TRP A 111 -4.84 20.62 10.69
N SER A 112 -4.72 19.33 11.01
CA SER A 112 -5.76 18.35 11.43
C SER A 112 -5.54 16.99 10.75
N ALA A 113 -5.96 15.93 11.43
CA ALA A 113 -5.86 14.57 10.90
C ALA A 113 -6.62 14.35 9.56
N PRO A 114 -7.85 14.85 9.36
CA PRO A 114 -8.56 14.68 8.09
C PRO A 114 -7.85 15.36 6.92
N ASN A 115 -7.31 16.57 7.12
CA ASN A 115 -6.58 17.28 6.06
C ASN A 115 -5.27 16.56 5.70
N ALA A 116 -4.53 16.07 6.70
CA ALA A 116 -3.33 15.28 6.46
C ALA A 116 -3.65 13.98 5.68
N ALA A 117 -4.73 13.28 6.05
CA ALA A 117 -5.20 12.08 5.37
C ALA A 117 -5.58 12.36 3.91
N ARG A 118 -6.24 13.49 3.61
CA ARG A 118 -6.56 13.91 2.23
C ARG A 118 -5.31 14.13 1.39
N VAL A 119 -4.30 14.81 1.95
CA VAL A 119 -3.03 15.04 1.24
C VAL A 119 -2.29 13.72 0.99
N VAL A 120 -2.18 12.85 1.99
CA VAL A 120 -1.52 11.54 1.83
C VAL A 120 -2.26 10.66 0.83
N GLY A 121 -3.58 10.57 0.94
CA GLY A 121 -4.44 9.80 0.04
C GLY A 121 -4.33 10.26 -1.41
N THR A 122 -4.44 11.57 -1.66
CA THR A 122 -4.32 12.13 -3.01
C THR A 122 -2.91 11.98 -3.58
N MET A 123 -1.87 12.30 -2.80
CA MET A 123 -0.48 12.22 -3.25
C MET A 123 -0.10 10.78 -3.61
N GLY A 124 -0.49 9.79 -2.82
CA GLY A 124 -0.18 8.40 -3.14
C GLY A 124 -0.86 7.88 -4.40
N ILE A 125 -2.11 8.31 -4.68
CA ILE A 125 -2.80 8.02 -5.94
C ILE A 125 -2.06 8.67 -7.11
N VAL A 126 -1.71 9.96 -6.99
CA VAL A 126 -0.98 10.69 -8.04
C VAL A 126 0.36 10.00 -8.33
N LEU A 127 1.15 9.68 -7.30
CA LEU A 127 2.46 9.04 -7.45
C LEU A 127 2.35 7.65 -8.09
N VAL A 128 1.37 6.83 -7.70
CA VAL A 128 1.23 5.49 -8.31
C VAL A 128 0.74 5.56 -9.75
N LEU A 129 -0.13 6.52 -10.08
CA LEU A 129 -0.58 6.73 -11.46
C LEU A 129 0.55 7.28 -12.34
N LEU A 130 1.34 8.24 -11.82
CA LEU A 130 2.54 8.73 -12.50
C LEU A 130 3.52 7.59 -12.76
N LEU A 131 3.76 6.72 -11.77
CA LEU A 131 4.60 5.53 -11.93
C LEU A 131 4.03 4.58 -12.99
N ALA A 132 2.71 4.37 -13.00
CA ALA A 132 2.05 3.51 -13.99
C ALA A 132 2.18 4.03 -15.43
N VAL A 133 2.26 5.36 -15.61
CA VAL A 133 2.45 6.01 -16.91
C VAL A 133 3.92 6.05 -17.33
N LEU A 134 4.82 6.44 -16.42
CA LEU A 134 6.26 6.62 -16.69
C LEU A 134 7.01 5.30 -16.83
N ALA A 135 6.57 4.25 -16.15
CA ALA A 135 7.21 2.95 -16.18
C ALA A 135 6.25 1.85 -16.66
N PRO A 136 5.83 1.89 -17.95
CA PRO A 136 4.85 0.95 -18.52
C PRO A 136 5.36 -0.50 -18.53
N LYS A 137 6.69 -0.71 -18.36
CA LYS A 137 7.28 -2.03 -18.17
C LYS A 137 6.69 -2.76 -16.95
N PHE A 138 6.29 -2.06 -15.88
CA PHE A 138 5.64 -2.69 -14.73
C PHE A 138 4.26 -3.26 -15.04
N ARG A 139 3.54 -2.75 -16.05
CA ARG A 139 2.19 -3.25 -16.41
C ARG A 139 2.22 -4.61 -17.12
N LYS A 140 3.40 -5.05 -17.58
CA LYS A 140 3.62 -6.29 -18.34
C LYS A 140 4.17 -7.44 -17.48
N ILE A 141 4.48 -7.17 -16.22
CA ILE A 141 4.90 -8.13 -15.19
C ILE A 141 3.66 -8.62 -14.44
#